data_AF-A0A316QNB1-F1
#
_entry.id   AF-A0A316QNB1-F1
#
_cell.length_a   1.000
_cell.length_b   1.000
_cell.length_c   1.000
_cell.angle_alpha   90.00
_cell.angle_beta   90.00
_cell.angle_gamma   90.00
#
_symmetry.space_group_name_H-M   'P 1'
#
loop_
_entity.id
_entity.type
_entity.pdbx_description
1 polymer ?
#
loop_
_entity_poly.entity_id
_entity_poly.type
_entity_poly.pdbx_seq_one_letter_code
_entity_poly.pdbx_strand_id
1 'polypeptide(L)'
;MVQELKELGFAHGDFAVAFHPVDGISSLGAERVEFLLSANAGEPLKPLEKVASGGEMSRIMLAMKAMFAKGDAIETLIFDEIDTGISGRIASVVGEKMVRIARDHQVLCVTHLPQIAAMADAHYLVEKSETDGHARTSLRALTLQERYVQVAAMMSGAGQSAAALEHAKELVDSCAAAKAEGKIG
;
A
#
# COMPACT_ATOMS: atom_id res chain seq x y z
N MET A 1 8.39 -12.97 -5.96
CA MET A 1 8.42 -12.65 -4.51
C MET A 1 9.66 -11.87 -4.09
N VAL A 2 10.88 -12.42 -4.15
CA VAL A 2 12.11 -11.68 -3.73
C VAL A 2 12.26 -10.32 -4.42
N GLN A 3 11.97 -10.24 -5.72
CA GLN A 3 11.97 -8.97 -6.45
C GLN A 3 10.93 -7.96 -5.92
N GLU A 4 9.70 -8.42 -5.64
CA GLU A 4 8.63 -7.59 -5.08
C GLU A 4 9.00 -7.02 -3.71
N LEU A 5 9.65 -7.83 -2.87
CA LEU A 5 10.11 -7.40 -1.55
C LEU A 5 11.17 -6.29 -1.64
N LYS A 6 12.14 -6.44 -2.54
CA LYS A 6 13.19 -5.43 -2.76
C LYS A 6 12.60 -4.08 -3.18
N GLU A 7 11.63 -4.11 -4.08
CA GLU A 7 10.93 -2.92 -4.55
C GLU A 7 10.14 -2.21 -3.44
N LEU A 8 9.67 -2.95 -2.43
CA LEU A 8 8.86 -2.47 -1.31
C LEU A 8 9.68 -2.09 -0.06
N GLY A 9 11.00 -1.93 -0.21
CA GLY A 9 11.89 -1.47 0.85
C GLY A 9 12.58 -2.58 1.63
N PHE A 10 12.37 -3.85 1.30
CA PHE A 10 13.08 -4.98 1.89
C PHE A 10 14.32 -5.31 1.04
N ALA A 11 15.33 -4.42 1.06
CA ALA A 11 16.50 -4.51 0.18
C ALA A 11 17.24 -5.87 0.27
N HIS A 12 17.22 -6.46 1.46
CA HIS A 12 17.81 -7.77 1.76
C HIS A 12 16.74 -8.85 2.01
N GLY A 13 15.50 -8.58 1.58
CA GLY A 13 14.39 -9.48 1.77
C GLY A 13 14.61 -10.80 1.04
N ASP A 14 14.30 -11.90 1.72
CA ASP A 14 14.40 -13.25 1.17
C ASP A 14 13.11 -14.05 1.42
N PHE A 15 12.86 -15.06 0.59
CA PHE A 15 11.64 -15.84 0.60
C PHE A 15 11.91 -17.31 0.30
N ALA A 16 11.31 -18.20 1.09
CA ALA A 16 11.34 -19.63 0.86
C ALA A 16 9.98 -20.27 1.10
N VAL A 17 9.81 -21.47 0.54
CA VAL A 17 8.65 -22.32 0.77
C VAL A 17 9.14 -23.58 1.48
N ALA A 18 8.60 -23.85 2.66
CA ALA A 18 8.88 -25.05 3.43
C ALA A 18 7.71 -26.04 3.30
N PHE A 19 8.05 -27.32 3.26
CA PHE A 19 7.11 -28.42 3.24
C PHE A 19 7.30 -29.23 4.52
N HIS A 20 6.25 -29.34 5.31
CA HIS A 20 6.27 -30.03 6.60
C HIS A 20 5.44 -31.30 6.50
N PRO A 21 6.03 -32.49 6.67
CA PRO A 21 5.26 -33.74 6.69
C PRO A 21 4.13 -33.66 7.72
N VAL A 22 2.95 -34.18 7.36
CA VAL A 22 1.82 -34.35 8.27
C VAL A 22 1.54 -35.83 8.51
N ASP A 23 0.92 -36.16 9.64
CA ASP A 23 0.54 -37.54 9.93
C ASP A 23 -0.56 -38.02 8.98
N GLY A 24 -0.21 -38.99 8.12
CA GLY A 24 -1.10 -39.55 7.10
C GLY A 24 -1.17 -38.73 5.80
N ILE A 25 -2.18 -39.03 4.97
CA ILE A 25 -2.44 -38.31 3.72
C ILE A 25 -3.78 -37.62 3.84
N SER A 26 -3.78 -36.29 3.75
CA SER A 26 -5.00 -35.47 3.74
C SER A 26 -5.50 -35.21 2.31
N SER A 27 -6.67 -34.59 2.17
CA SER A 27 -7.15 -34.08 0.88
C SER A 27 -6.26 -32.98 0.28
N LEU A 28 -5.36 -32.40 1.08
CA LEU A 28 -4.36 -31.40 0.67
C LEU A 28 -2.97 -32.02 0.42
N GLY A 29 -2.81 -33.33 0.60
CA GLY A 29 -1.54 -34.04 0.46
C GLY A 29 -0.94 -34.51 1.80
N ALA A 30 0.31 -34.99 1.72
CA ALA A 30 1.08 -35.53 2.85
C ALA A 30 1.98 -34.47 3.53
N GLU A 31 1.95 -33.23 3.06
CA GLU A 31 2.77 -32.14 3.57
C GLU A 31 1.95 -30.85 3.71
N ARG A 32 2.25 -30.06 4.74
CA ARG A 32 1.76 -28.69 4.92
C ARG A 32 2.78 -27.72 4.33
N VAL A 33 2.33 -26.87 3.41
CA VAL A 33 3.14 -25.80 2.82
C VAL A 33 3.16 -24.59 3.75
N GLU A 34 4.34 -24.03 4.00
CA GLU A 34 4.53 -22.81 4.79
C GLU A 34 5.41 -21.81 4.03
N PHE A 35 4.99 -20.55 3.98
CA PHE A 35 5.79 -19.47 3.41
C PHE A 35 6.67 -18.83 4.49
N LEU A 36 7.96 -18.80 4.22
CA LEU A 36 8.97 -18.24 5.10
C LEU A 36 9.56 -16.98 4.45
N LEU A 37 9.80 -15.97 5.27
CA LEU A 37 10.33 -14.67 4.83
C LEU A 37 11.39 -14.16 5.80
N SER A 38 12.33 -13.39 5.30
CA SER A 38 13.24 -12.57 6.09
C SER A 38 13.21 -11.16 5.53
N ALA A 39 13.06 -10.15 6.38
CA ALA A 39 13.01 -8.74 5.97
C ALA A 39 14.41 -8.12 5.85
N ASN A 40 15.37 -8.63 6.63
CA ASN A 40 16.67 -8.01 6.88
C ASN A 40 17.82 -8.99 6.61
N ALA A 41 18.97 -8.45 6.21
CA ALA A 41 20.18 -9.24 6.06
C ALA A 41 20.58 -9.87 7.41
N GLY A 42 20.92 -11.15 7.39
CA GLY A 42 21.37 -11.89 8.58
C GLY A 42 20.23 -12.34 9.51
N GLU A 43 18.98 -11.96 9.25
CA GLU A 43 17.84 -12.57 9.94
C GLU A 43 17.45 -13.90 9.28
N PRO A 44 17.14 -14.94 10.07
CA PRO A 44 16.69 -16.21 9.53
C PRO A 44 15.32 -16.05 8.88
N LEU A 45 15.04 -16.91 7.91
CA LEU A 45 13.69 -17.11 7.38
C LEU A 45 12.76 -17.55 8.52
N LYS A 46 11.67 -16.82 8.73
CA LYS A 46 10.64 -17.13 9.73
C LYS A 46 9.27 -17.24 9.07
N PRO A 47 8.31 -17.94 9.69
CA PRO A 47 6.92 -17.90 9.26
C PRO A 47 6.41 -16.46 9.23
N LEU A 48 5.58 -16.14 8.24
CA LEU A 48 5.09 -14.78 7.99
C LEU A 48 4.61 -14.06 9.24
N GLU A 49 3.83 -14.74 10.10
CA GLU A 49 3.31 -14.23 11.38
C GLU A 49 4.39 -13.70 12.36
N LYS A 50 5.67 -14.09 12.18
CA LYS A 50 6.79 -13.76 13.07
C LYS A 50 7.81 -12.79 12.46
N VAL A 51 7.57 -12.32 11.24
CA VAL A 51 8.61 -11.62 10.45
C VAL A 51 8.54 -10.11 10.59
N ALA A 52 7.37 -9.54 10.87
CA ALA A 52 7.11 -8.14 10.51
C ALA A 52 6.26 -7.37 11.53
N SER A 53 6.50 -6.06 11.61
CA SER A 53 5.54 -5.08 12.16
C SER A 53 4.26 -5.01 11.31
N GLY A 54 3.22 -4.34 11.80
CA GLY A 54 1.93 -4.19 11.08
C GLY A 54 2.11 -3.65 9.66
N GLY A 55 2.80 -2.52 9.50
CA GLY A 55 3.04 -1.93 8.18
C GLY A 55 3.94 -2.75 7.25
N GLU A 56 4.95 -3.45 7.79
CA GLU A 56 5.77 -4.37 6.98
C GLU A 56 4.95 -5.57 6.49
N MET A 57 4.07 -6.11 7.34
CA MET A 57 3.16 -7.18 6.97
C MET A 57 2.22 -6.73 5.85
N SER A 58 1.64 -5.53 5.98
CA SER A 58 0.78 -4.94 4.93
C SER A 58 1.52 -4.81 3.59
N ARG A 59 2.80 -4.43 3.60
CA ARG A 59 3.62 -4.38 2.36
C ARG A 59 3.94 -5.78 1.80
N ILE A 60 4.23 -6.76 2.66
CA ILE A 60 4.43 -8.14 2.21
C ILE A 60 3.14 -8.70 1.59
N MET A 61 1.99 -8.43 2.20
CA MET A 61 0.69 -8.82 1.64
C MET A 61 0.39 -8.11 0.33
N LEU A 62 0.76 -6.82 0.20
CA LEU A 62 0.67 -6.09 -1.06
C LEU A 62 1.50 -6.78 -2.16
N ALA A 63 2.73 -7.21 -1.88
CA ALA A 63 3.54 -7.98 -2.84
C ALA A 63 2.84 -9.26 -3.29
N MET A 64 2.29 -10.02 -2.33
CA MET A 64 1.57 -11.25 -2.64
C MET A 64 0.32 -10.97 -3.48
N LYS A 65 -0.52 -10.01 -3.07
CA LYS A 65 -1.74 -9.65 -3.80
C LYS A 65 -1.45 -9.10 -5.20
N ALA A 66 -0.40 -8.30 -5.36
CA ALA A 66 0.02 -7.80 -6.67
C ALA A 66 0.46 -8.93 -7.62
N MET A 67 1.06 -10.01 -7.10
CA MET A 67 1.43 -11.19 -7.89
C MET A 67 0.20 -12.04 -8.29
N PHE A 68 -0.83 -12.09 -7.44
CA PHE A 68 -1.99 -12.97 -7.62
C PHE A 68 -3.29 -12.24 -8.01
N ALA A 69 -3.23 -10.94 -8.34
CA ALA A 69 -4.42 -10.10 -8.54
C ALA A 69 -5.46 -10.70 -9.51
N LYS A 70 -5.05 -11.33 -10.61
CA LYS A 70 -5.98 -11.89 -11.62
C LYS A 70 -6.68 -13.20 -11.21
N GLY A 71 -6.31 -13.81 -10.08
CA GLY A 71 -6.88 -15.07 -9.60
C GLY A 71 -7.46 -14.99 -8.19
N ASP A 72 -7.51 -13.78 -7.63
CA ASP A 72 -8.04 -13.55 -6.29
C ASP A 72 -9.56 -13.40 -6.34
N ALA A 73 -10.27 -14.11 -5.46
CA ALA A 73 -11.72 -14.05 -5.38
C ALA A 73 -12.22 -12.89 -4.49
N ILE A 74 -11.31 -12.22 -3.78
CA ILE A 74 -11.66 -11.14 -2.84
C ILE A 74 -11.79 -9.83 -3.60
N GLU A 75 -13.02 -9.33 -3.77
CA GLU A 75 -13.32 -8.12 -4.54
C GLU A 75 -12.78 -6.81 -3.93
N THR A 76 -12.68 -6.73 -2.60
CA THR A 76 -12.26 -5.51 -1.88
C THR A 76 -11.11 -5.79 -0.93
N LEU A 77 -10.04 -5.01 -1.06
CA LEU A 77 -8.82 -5.10 -0.25
C LEU A 77 -8.62 -3.81 0.53
N ILE A 78 -8.35 -3.94 1.84
CA ILE A 78 -8.07 -2.82 2.73
C ILE A 78 -6.62 -2.96 3.21
N PHE A 79 -5.79 -1.96 2.93
CA PHE A 79 -4.43 -1.87 3.41
C PHE A 79 -4.34 -0.81 4.50
N ASP A 80 -4.06 -1.26 5.73
CA ASP A 80 -3.83 -0.40 6.88
C ASP A 80 -2.32 -0.29 7.17
N GLU A 81 -1.88 0.87 7.66
CA GLU A 81 -0.49 1.20 8.00
C GLU A 81 0.57 0.88 6.91
N ILE A 82 0.16 0.78 5.64
CA ILE A 82 1.07 0.36 4.57
C ILE A 82 2.21 1.36 4.31
N ASP A 83 2.00 2.61 4.73
CA ASP A 83 2.93 3.72 4.62
C ASP A 83 3.86 3.88 5.84
N THR A 84 3.77 3.00 6.84
CA THR A 84 4.65 3.03 8.02
C THR A 84 6.10 2.75 7.66
N GLY A 85 6.99 3.69 7.99
CA GLY A 85 8.44 3.53 7.84
C GLY A 85 8.96 3.64 6.41
N ILE A 86 8.17 4.19 5.47
CA ILE A 86 8.58 4.41 4.07
C ILE A 86 8.43 5.87 3.66
N SER A 87 9.15 6.27 2.62
CA SER A 87 9.03 7.59 2.00
C SER A 87 9.58 7.57 0.56
N GLY A 88 9.45 8.69 -0.15
CA GLY A 88 10.06 8.89 -1.46
C GLY A 88 9.69 7.80 -2.47
N ARG A 89 10.69 7.20 -3.12
CA ARG A 89 10.47 6.20 -4.19
C ARG A 89 9.71 4.97 -3.70
N ILE A 90 9.96 4.51 -2.47
CA ILE A 90 9.28 3.31 -1.93
C ILE A 90 7.77 3.58 -1.80
N ALA A 91 7.39 4.77 -1.33
CA ALA A 91 5.98 5.17 -1.25
C ALA A 91 5.31 5.21 -2.63
N SER A 92 6.02 5.71 -3.65
CA SER A 92 5.52 5.67 -5.04
C SER A 92 5.33 4.24 -5.54
N VAL A 93 6.28 3.34 -5.28
CA VAL A 93 6.17 1.91 -5.67
C VAL A 93 4.99 1.24 -4.98
N VAL A 94 4.75 1.52 -3.70
CA VAL A 94 3.58 1.02 -2.96
C VAL A 94 2.29 1.49 -3.64
N GLY A 95 2.19 2.77 -3.99
CA GLY A 95 1.06 3.32 -4.74
C GLY A 95 0.88 2.66 -6.11
N GLU A 96 1.96 2.47 -6.87
CA GLU A 96 1.95 1.82 -8.19
C GLU A 96 1.40 0.38 -8.12
N LYS A 97 1.79 -0.39 -7.10
CA LYS A 97 1.28 -1.74 -6.89
C LYS A 97 -0.19 -1.74 -6.47
N MET A 98 -0.63 -0.79 -5.66
CA MET A 98 -2.06 -0.62 -5.35
C MET A 98 -2.88 -0.30 -6.59
N VAL A 99 -2.40 0.58 -7.47
CA VAL A 99 -3.02 0.88 -8.77
C VAL A 99 -3.12 -0.38 -9.65
N ARG A 100 -2.09 -1.22 -9.67
CA ARG A 100 -2.12 -2.49 -10.41
C ARG A 100 -3.23 -3.41 -9.90
N ILE A 101 -3.34 -3.57 -8.58
CA ILE A 101 -4.39 -4.38 -7.96
C ILE A 101 -5.77 -3.77 -8.23
N ALA A 102 -5.88 -2.44 -8.20
CA ALA A 102 -7.12 -1.70 -8.38
C ALA A 102 -7.77 -1.86 -9.77
N ARG A 103 -7.07 -2.49 -10.72
CA ARG A 103 -7.65 -2.85 -12.03
C ARG A 103 -8.72 -3.92 -11.94
N ASP A 104 -8.51 -4.88 -11.05
CA ASP A 104 -9.35 -6.06 -10.90
C ASP A 104 -10.10 -6.06 -9.56
N HIS A 105 -9.73 -5.18 -8.62
CA HIS A 105 -10.23 -5.13 -7.25
C HIS A 105 -10.51 -3.70 -6.78
N GLN A 106 -11.35 -3.54 -5.76
CA GLN A 106 -11.43 -2.28 -5.01
C GLN A 106 -10.32 -2.23 -3.96
N VAL A 107 -9.48 -1.19 -3.98
CA VAL A 107 -8.43 -0.99 -2.99
C VAL A 107 -8.72 0.22 -2.12
N LEU A 108 -8.75 0.03 -0.80
CA LEU A 108 -8.89 1.08 0.20
C LEU A 108 -7.61 1.20 1.01
N CYS A 109 -7.11 2.43 1.18
CA CYS A 109 -5.91 2.70 1.95
C CYS A 109 -6.10 4.02 2.73
N VAL A 110 -5.71 4.02 4.01
CA VAL A 110 -5.54 5.24 4.79
C VAL A 110 -4.07 5.60 4.72
N THR A 111 -3.75 6.83 4.30
CA THR A 111 -2.36 7.26 4.15
C THR A 111 -2.16 8.72 4.53
N HIS A 112 -0.95 9.02 5.01
CA HIS A 112 -0.44 10.37 5.21
C HIS A 112 0.62 10.77 4.16
N LEU A 113 0.93 9.89 3.20
CA LEU A 113 1.95 10.15 2.19
C LEU A 113 1.35 10.73 0.89
N PRO A 114 1.82 11.90 0.42
CA PRO A 114 1.28 12.54 -0.78
C PRO A 114 1.47 11.68 -2.04
N GLN A 115 2.54 10.88 -2.10
CA GLN A 115 2.83 9.98 -3.23
C GLN A 115 1.74 8.92 -3.42
N ILE A 116 1.20 8.38 -2.33
CA ILE A 116 0.15 7.38 -2.38
C ILE A 116 -1.21 8.05 -2.68
N ALA A 117 -1.52 9.13 -1.97
CA ALA A 117 -2.78 9.86 -2.15
C ALA A 117 -2.96 10.42 -3.58
N ALA A 118 -1.88 10.85 -4.23
CA ALA A 118 -1.91 11.34 -5.59
C ALA A 118 -2.35 10.28 -6.61
N MET A 119 -2.05 9.01 -6.36
CA MET A 119 -2.36 7.90 -7.27
C MET A 119 -3.81 7.39 -7.17
N ALA A 120 -4.55 7.78 -6.13
CA ALA A 120 -5.91 7.29 -5.90
C ALA A 120 -6.89 7.68 -7.02
N ASP A 121 -7.85 6.82 -7.35
CA ASP A 121 -8.94 7.17 -8.26
C ASP A 121 -9.92 8.13 -7.58
N ALA A 122 -10.31 7.81 -6.34
CA ALA A 122 -11.07 8.68 -5.46
C ALA A 122 -10.27 9.02 -4.20
N HIS A 123 -10.24 10.30 -3.81
CA HIS A 123 -9.53 10.77 -2.63
C HIS A 123 -10.55 11.34 -1.65
N TYR A 124 -10.61 10.75 -0.45
CA TYR A 124 -11.48 11.18 0.63
C TYR A 124 -10.66 11.84 1.74
N LEU A 125 -11.16 12.96 2.24
CA LEU A 125 -10.62 13.63 3.41
C LEU A 125 -11.38 13.18 4.65
N VAL A 126 -10.63 12.78 5.69
CA VAL A 126 -11.15 12.53 7.03
C VAL A 126 -10.98 13.80 7.85
N GLU A 127 -12.07 14.38 8.33
CA GLU A 127 -12.06 15.61 9.13
C GLU A 127 -12.63 15.34 10.52
N LYS A 128 -12.09 16.00 11.54
CA LYS A 128 -12.67 16.02 12.89
C LYS A 128 -13.24 17.40 13.15
N SER A 129 -14.50 17.46 13.54
CA SER A 129 -15.19 18.68 13.96
C SER A 129 -15.77 18.49 15.37
N GLU A 130 -15.87 19.55 16.16
CA GLU A 130 -16.64 19.51 17.40
C GLU A 130 -18.05 20.04 17.15
N THR A 131 -19.05 19.32 17.65
CA THR A 131 -20.46 19.75 17.61
C THR A 131 -21.07 19.43 18.96
N ASP A 132 -21.65 20.43 19.62
CA ASP A 132 -22.26 20.31 20.96
C ASP A 132 -21.32 19.72 22.02
N GLY A 133 -20.02 20.04 21.94
CA GLY A 133 -19.00 19.53 22.87
C GLY A 133 -18.56 18.08 22.61
N HIS A 134 -19.00 17.47 21.50
CA HIS A 134 -18.62 16.13 21.09
C HIS A 134 -17.78 16.15 19.82
N ALA A 135 -16.67 15.40 19.82
CA ALA A 135 -15.87 15.18 18.63
C ALA A 135 -16.63 14.29 17.64
N ARG A 136 -16.82 14.78 16.42
CA ARG A 136 -17.43 14.06 15.29
C ARG A 136 -16.40 13.92 14.18
N THR A 137 -16.27 12.71 13.65
CA THR A 137 -15.43 12.43 12.48
C THR A 137 -16.32 12.36 11.24
N SER A 138 -15.98 13.09 10.19
CA SER A 138 -16.65 13.07 8.90
C SER A 138 -15.69 12.64 7.79
N LEU A 139 -16.27 12.08 6.72
CA LEU A 139 -15.55 11.71 5.51
C LEU A 139 -16.18 12.48 4.34
N ARG A 140 -15.36 13.06 3.47
CA ARG A 140 -15.83 13.79 2.30
C ARG A 140 -14.96 13.52 1.08
N ALA A 141 -15.60 13.28 -0.07
CA ALA A 141 -14.89 13.16 -1.34
C ALA A 141 -14.34 14.51 -1.78
N LEU A 142 -13.09 14.53 -2.25
CA LEU A 142 -12.43 15.73 -2.74
C LEU A 142 -12.60 15.88 -4.25
N THR A 143 -12.92 17.09 -4.69
CA THR A 143 -12.79 17.50 -6.09
C THR A 143 -11.32 17.54 -6.52
N LEU A 144 -11.04 17.59 -7.81
CA LEU A 144 -9.66 17.67 -8.32
C LEU A 144 -8.88 18.87 -7.74
N GLN A 145 -9.51 20.04 -7.63
CA GLN A 145 -8.85 21.22 -7.06
C GLN A 145 -8.54 21.03 -5.56
N GLU A 146 -9.47 20.46 -4.81
CA GLU A 146 -9.24 20.16 -3.39
C GLU A 146 -8.20 19.06 -3.20
N ARG A 147 -8.09 18.10 -4.13
CA ARG A 147 -7.02 17.10 -4.13
C ARG A 147 -5.65 17.75 -4.24
N TYR A 148 -5.46 18.72 -5.13
CA TYR A 148 -4.19 19.44 -5.23
C TYR A 148 -3.84 20.15 -3.92
N VAL A 149 -4.82 20.83 -3.32
CA VAL A 149 -4.63 21.52 -2.03
C VAL A 149 -4.28 20.53 -0.91
N GLN A 150 -4.99 19.39 -0.84
CA GLN A 150 -4.75 18.39 0.18
C GLN A 150 -3.38 17.72 0.04
N VAL A 151 -2.99 17.33 -1.18
CA VAL A 151 -1.67 16.76 -1.46
C VAL A 151 -0.57 17.78 -1.15
N ALA A 152 -0.78 19.06 -1.46
CA ALA A 152 0.15 20.13 -1.09
C ALA A 152 0.29 20.25 0.44
N ALA A 153 -0.82 20.23 1.17
CA ALA A 153 -0.81 20.26 2.64
C ALA A 153 -0.08 19.04 3.24
N MET A 154 -0.20 17.86 2.64
CA MET A 154 0.56 16.67 3.06
C MET A 154 2.08 16.84 2.83
N MET A 155 2.50 17.63 1.85
CA MET A 155 3.91 17.92 1.57
C MET A 155 4.50 19.03 2.43
N SER A 156 3.79 20.17 2.57
CA SER A 156 4.28 21.37 3.27
C SER A 156 3.86 21.46 4.73
N GLY A 157 3.03 20.52 5.20
CA GLY A 157 2.35 20.63 6.50
C GLY A 157 1.26 21.71 6.47
N ALA A 158 1.09 22.42 7.58
CA ALA A 158 -0.04 23.33 7.78
C ALA A 158 0.03 24.68 7.00
N GLY A 159 1.07 24.90 6.19
CA GLY A 159 1.28 26.17 5.48
C GLY A 159 0.74 26.15 4.05
N GLN A 160 0.05 27.22 3.63
CA GLN A 160 -0.24 27.46 2.22
C GLN A 160 1.04 27.88 1.50
N SER A 161 1.60 26.98 0.69
CA SER A 161 2.80 27.24 -0.12
C SER A 161 2.45 27.13 -1.60
N ALA A 162 2.71 28.20 -2.36
CA ALA A 162 2.51 28.20 -3.81
C ALA A 162 3.36 27.12 -4.50
N ALA A 163 4.61 26.95 -4.08
CA ALA A 163 5.51 25.92 -4.61
C ALA A 163 5.02 24.49 -4.27
N ALA A 164 4.46 24.28 -3.07
CA ALA A 164 3.89 22.99 -2.72
C ALA A 164 2.63 22.67 -3.54
N LEU A 165 1.80 23.69 -3.82
CA LEU A 165 0.63 23.54 -4.68
C LEU A 165 1.01 23.21 -6.12
N GLU A 166 2.06 23.83 -6.65
CA GLU A 166 2.59 23.54 -7.97
C GLU A 166 3.10 22.09 -8.06
N HIS A 167 3.93 21.67 -7.11
CA HIS A 167 4.41 20.29 -7.03
C HIS A 167 3.23 19.29 -6.89
N ALA A 168 2.24 19.60 -6.06
CA ALA A 168 1.08 18.73 -5.87
C ALA A 168 0.28 18.54 -7.16
N LYS A 169 0.11 19.59 -7.96
CA LYS A 169 -0.52 19.51 -9.28
C LYS A 169 0.27 18.59 -10.21
N GLU A 170 1.58 18.83 -10.33
CA GLU A 170 2.46 17.99 -11.13
C GLU A 170 2.39 16.51 -10.72
N LEU A 171 2.42 16.23 -9.41
CA LEU A 171 2.37 14.87 -8.90
C LEU A 171 1.02 14.20 -9.22
N VAL A 172 -0.10 14.87 -8.94
CA VAL A 172 -1.43 14.31 -9.20
C VAL A 172 -1.68 14.11 -10.69
N ASP A 173 -1.32 15.09 -11.51
CA ASP A 173 -1.55 15.04 -12.95
C ASP A 173 -0.64 14.02 -13.64
N SER A 174 0.63 13.94 -13.24
CA SER A 174 1.55 12.92 -13.76
C SER A 174 1.11 11.50 -13.39
N CYS A 175 0.58 11.30 -12.18
CA CYS A 175 0.01 10.02 -11.78
C CYS A 175 -1.24 9.67 -12.59
N ALA A 176 -2.15 10.64 -12.81
CA ALA A 176 -3.32 10.44 -13.64
C ALA A 176 -2.95 10.09 -15.10
N ALA A 177 -1.99 10.81 -15.68
CA ALA A 177 -1.48 10.53 -17.02
C ALA A 177 -0.84 9.15 -17.12
N ALA A 178 0.02 8.79 -16.16
CA ALA A 178 0.68 7.48 -16.13
C ALA A 178 -0.33 6.31 -16.02
N LYS A 179 -1.43 6.49 -15.29
CA LYS A 179 -2.54 5.51 -15.24
C LYS A 179 -3.24 5.39 -16.60
N ALA A 180 -3.58 6.53 -17.23
CA ALA A 180 -4.26 6.55 -18.52
C ALA A 180 -3.42 5.93 -19.65
N GLU A 181 -2.10 6.10 -19.59
CA GLU A 181 -1.14 5.53 -20.55
C GLU A 181 -0.79 4.06 -20.25
N GLY A 182 -1.28 3.49 -19.15
CA GLY A 182 -0.95 2.12 -18.73
C GLY A 182 0.52 1.96 -18.29
N LYS A 183 1.22 3.04 -17.94
CA LYS A 183 2.59 3.01 -17.42
C LYS A 183 2.65 2.56 -15.96
N ILE A 184 1.60 2.85 -15.20
CA ILE A 184 1.40 2.35 -13.84
C ILE A 184 0.10 1.57 -13.76
N GLY A 185 0.21 0.36 -13.24
CA GLY A 185 -0.77 -0.70 -13.43
C GLY A 185 -0.27 -1.73 -14.43
#